data_AF-A0A9P7DSN9-F1
#
_entry.id   AF-A0A9P7DSN9-F1
#
_cell.length_a   1.000
_cell.length_b   1.000
_cell.length_c   1.000
_cell.angle_alpha   90.00
_cell.angle_beta   90.00
_cell.angle_gamma   90.00
#
_symmetry.space_group_name_H-M   'P 1'
#
loop_
_entity.id
_entity.type
_entity.pdbx_description
1 polymer ?
#
loop_
_entity_poly.entity_id
_entity_poly.type
_entity_poly.pdbx_seq_one_letter_code
_entity_poly.pdbx_strand_id
1 'polypeptide(L)' 'FPILSCIALDYLLVQGSSVPCEQAFLDAGLTNTKQHARLLPKNFGDIQTVKGKYKQEQRHRDTERADKEAVERR' A
#
# COMPACT_ATOMS: atom_id res chain seq x y z
N PHE A 1 16.70 23.66 -5.50
CA PHE A 1 16.84 23.77 -4.04
C PHE A 1 16.89 22.38 -3.42
N PRO A 2 18.05 21.71 -3.41
CA PRO A 2 18.13 20.30 -3.05
C PRO A 2 17.61 19.99 -1.63
N ILE A 3 17.98 20.82 -0.64
CA ILE A 3 17.57 20.62 0.76
C ILE A 3 16.06 20.86 0.96
N LEU A 4 15.52 21.95 0.42
CA LEU A 4 14.08 22.26 0.52
C LEU A 4 13.23 21.22 -0.21
N SER A 5 13.71 20.69 -1.33
CA SER A 5 13.02 19.62 -2.06
C SER A 5 12.97 18.31 -1.26
N CYS A 6 14.04 17.93 -0.56
CA CYS A 6 14.00 16.75 0.32
C CYS A 6 12.96 16.92 1.45
N ILE A 7 12.98 18.06 2.13
CA ILE A 7 12.02 18.36 3.21
C ILE A 7 10.59 18.34 2.67
N ALA A 8 10.34 18.97 1.52
CA ALA A 8 9.02 18.98 0.92
C ALA A 8 8.52 17.57 0.57
N LEU A 9 9.39 16.69 0.06
CA LEU A 9 9.03 15.30 -0.24
C LEU A 9 8.71 14.50 1.01
N ASP A 10 9.48 14.68 2.09
CA ASP A 10 9.23 14.01 3.37
C ASP A 10 7.86 14.40 3.94
N TYR A 11 7.51 15.69 3.89
CA TYR A 11 6.22 16.18 4.38
C TYR A 11 5.04 15.81 3.47
N LEU A 12 5.24 15.80 2.14
CA LEU A 12 4.18 15.41 1.19
C LEU A 12 3.83 13.92 1.27
N LEU A 13 4.77 13.08 1.69
CA LEU A 13 4.52 11.65 1.93
C LEU A 13 3.65 11.40 3.17
N VAL A 14 3.54 12.37 4.08
CA VAL A 14 2.70 12.23 5.26
C VAL A 14 1.24 12.33 4.84
N GLN A 15 0.55 11.20 4.86
CA GLN A 15 -0.86 11.18 4.55
C GLN A 15 -1.67 11.89 5.63
N GLY A 16 -2.34 12.99 5.28
CA GLY A 16 -3.16 13.78 6.21
C GLY A 16 -4.49 13.13 6.62
N SER A 17 -4.72 11.86 6.26
CA SER A 17 -5.97 11.14 6.50
C SER A 17 -5.70 9.79 7.14
N SER A 18 -6.58 9.38 8.07
CA SER A 18 -6.57 8.03 8.66
C SER A 18 -7.14 6.95 7.74
N VAL A 19 -7.84 7.32 6.66
CA VAL A 19 -8.55 6.41 5.75
C VAL A 19 -7.72 5.24 5.22
N PRO A 20 -6.45 5.41 4.81
CA PRO A 20 -5.61 4.29 4.37
C PRO A 20 -5.31 3.30 5.49
N CYS A 21 -5.10 3.81 6.70
CA CYS A 21 -4.90 2.98 7.88
C CYS A 21 -6.19 2.21 8.19
N GLU A 22 -7.35 2.86 8.16
CA GLU A 22 -8.65 2.22 8.36
C GLU A 22 -8.92 1.13 7.31
N GLN A 23 -8.65 1.41 6.03
CA GLN A 23 -8.80 0.43 4.96
C GLN A 23 -7.84 -0.76 5.14
N ALA A 24 -6.60 -0.51 5.54
CA ALA A 24 -5.63 -1.55 5.85
C ALA A 24 -6.09 -2.41 7.03
N PHE A 25 -6.61 -1.80 8.10
CA PHE A 25 -7.15 -2.51 9.26
C PHE A 25 -8.42 -3.30 8.93
N LEU A 26 -9.30 -2.81 8.06
CA LEU A 26 -10.48 -3.54 7.59
C LEU A 26 -10.10 -4.76 6.74
N ASP A 27 -9.17 -4.59 5.78
CA ASP A 27 -8.64 -5.68 4.93
C ASP A 27 -7.89 -6.74 5.77
N ALA A 28 -7.16 -6.28 6.79
CA ALA A 28 -6.52 -7.13 7.79
C ALA A 28 -7.53 -7.85 8.68
N GLY A 29 -8.56 -7.13 9.12
CA GLY A 29 -9.65 -7.64 9.94
C GLY A 29 -10.39 -8.78 9.24
N LEU A 30 -10.67 -8.63 7.95
CA LEU A 30 -11.26 -9.68 7.12
C LEU A 30 -10.40 -10.95 7.12
N THR A 31 -9.08 -10.79 6.96
CA THR A 31 -8.09 -11.89 6.97
C THR A 31 -7.96 -12.55 8.35
N ASN A 32 -8.25 -11.82 9.43
CA ASN A 32 -8.18 -12.27 10.83
C ASN A 32 -9.52 -12.73 11.42
N THR A 33 -10.62 -12.65 10.66
CA THR A 33 -11.96 -12.99 11.19
C THR A 33 -12.02 -14.46 11.62
N LYS A 34 -12.81 -14.73 12.68
CA LYS A 34 -12.99 -16.06 13.30
C LYS A 34 -13.35 -17.20 12.33
N GLN A 35 -13.81 -16.90 11.10
CA GLN A 35 -14.17 -17.88 10.08
C GLN A 35 -12.96 -18.53 9.40
N HIS A 36 -11.81 -17.86 9.35
CA HIS A 36 -10.55 -18.44 8.89
C HIS A 36 -9.66 -18.64 10.12
N ALA A 37 -9.27 -19.89 10.38
CA ALA A 37 -8.55 -20.36 11.58
C ALA A 37 -7.66 -19.28 12.22
N ARG A 38 -7.85 -18.99 13.52
CA ARG A 38 -7.07 -18.02 14.30
C ARG A 38 -5.58 -18.17 14.00
N LEU A 39 -5.08 -17.34 13.07
CA LEU A 39 -3.66 -17.32 12.75
C LEU A 39 -2.93 -16.82 13.99
N LEU A 40 -1.82 -17.47 14.33
CA LEU A 40 -0.92 -16.92 15.33
C LEU A 40 -0.53 -15.49 14.90
N PRO A 41 -0.50 -14.52 15.83
CA PRO A 41 -0.22 -13.12 15.50
C PRO A 41 1.07 -12.94 14.68
N LYS A 42 2.06 -13.80 14.90
CA LYS A 42 3.30 -13.86 14.13
C LYS A 42 3.05 -14.18 12.65
N ASN A 43 2.38 -15.30 12.37
CA ASN A 43 2.07 -15.73 11.00
C ASN A 43 1.15 -14.72 10.30
N PHE A 44 0.24 -14.11 11.05
CA PHE A 44 -0.61 -13.03 10.53
C PHE A 44 0.22 -11.83 10.06
N GLY A 45 1.18 -11.36 10.88
CA GLY A 45 2.09 -10.27 10.50
C GLY A 45 2.93 -10.59 9.26
N ASP A 46 3.44 -11.82 9.16
CA ASP A 46 4.22 -12.27 8.02
C ASP A 46 3.40 -12.29 6.72
N ILE A 47 2.18 -12.83 6.77
CA ILE A 47 1.25 -12.85 5.63
C ILE A 47 0.88 -11.44 5.18
N GLN A 48 0.61 -10.55 6.13
CA GLN A 48 0.26 -9.15 5.83
C GLN A 48 1.44 -8.39 5.21
N THR A 49 2.67 -8.70 5.62
CA THR A 49 3.88 -8.16 5.00
C THR A 49 4.03 -8.61 3.55
N VAL A 50 3.85 -9.91 3.27
CA VAL A 50 3.91 -10.46 1.90
C VAL A 50 2.81 -9.86 1.03
N LYS A 51 1.58 -9.80 1.54
CA LYS A 51 0.42 -9.19 0.86
C LYS A 51 0.68 -7.71 0.54
N GLY A 52 1.27 -6.97 1.47
CA GLY A 52 1.64 -5.56 1.29
C GLY A 52 2.63 -5.37 0.14
N LYS A 53 3.73 -6.13 0.12
CA LYS A 53 4.73 -6.09 -0.95
C LYS A 53 4.13 -6.40 -2.32
N TYR A 54 3.34 -7.47 -2.40
CA TYR A 54 2.66 -7.83 -3.64
C TYR A 54 1.73 -6.72 -4.16
N LYS A 55 0.93 -6.10 -3.28
CA LYS A 55 0.06 -4.97 -3.66
C LYS A 55 0.86 -3.76 -4.13
N GLN A 56 2.01 -3.48 -3.54
CA GLN A 56 2.87 -2.36 -3.95
C GLN A 56 3.44 -2.59 -5.35
N GLU A 57 3.97 -3.79 -5.62
CA GLU A 57 4.47 -4.15 -6.95
C GLU A 57 3.36 -4.09 -8.00
N GLN A 58 2.16 -4.56 -7.67
CA GLN A 58 1.02 -4.49 -8.57
C GLN A 58 0.68 -3.04 -8.94
N ARG A 59 0.62 -2.12 -7.97
CA ARG A 59 0.37 -0.69 -8.21
C ARG A 59 1.45 -0.07 -9.11
N HIS A 60 2.70 -0.46 -8.94
CA HIS A 60 3.79 0.00 -9.80
C HIS A 60 3.57 -0.42 -11.26
N ARG A 61 3.24 -1.71 -11.48
CA ARG A 61 2.94 -2.24 -12.82
C ARG A 61 1.73 -1.58 -13.46
N ASP A 62 0.69 -1.32 -12.66
CA ASP A 62 -0.53 -0.66 -13.15
C ASP A 62 -0.25 0.81 -13.55
N THR A 63 0.62 1.50 -12.81
CA THR A 63 1.05 2.87 -13.12
C THR A 63 1.89 2.88 -14.40
N GLU A 64 2.86 1.98 -14.55
CA GLU A 64 3.65 1.83 -15.77
C GLU A 64 2.80 1.50 -17.00
N ARG A 65 1.73 0.71 -16.81
CA ARG A 65 0.80 0.38 -17.89
C ARG A 65 -0.04 1.61 -18.28
N ALA A 66 -0.55 2.36 -17.29
CA ALA A 66 -1.30 3.59 -17.54
C ALA A 66 -0.45 4.64 -18.27
N ASP A 67 0.83 4.77 -17.90
CA ASP A 67 1.76 5.68 -18.57
C ASP A 67 2.02 5.27 -20.03
N LYS A 68 2.17 3.97 -20.31
CA LYS A 68 2.31 3.45 -21.69
C LYS A 68 1.05 3.70 -22.52
N GLU A 69 -0.13 3.44 -21.97
CA GLU A 69 -1.41 3.71 -22.65
C GLU A 69 -1.64 5.22 -22.89
N ALA A 70 -1.17 6.09 -21.99
CA ALA A 70 -1.25 7.54 -22.15
C ALA A 70 -0.30 8.08 -23.23
N VAL A 71 0.85 7.45 -23.42
CA VAL A 71 1.80 7.76 -24.50
C VAL A 71 1.27 7.30 -25.85
N GLU A 72 0.63 6.13 -25.92
CA GLU A 72 0.08 5.58 -27.17
C GLU A 72 -1.17 6.31 -27.66
N ARG A 73 -1.93 6.94 -26.75
CA ARG A 73 -3.10 7.78 -27.07
C ARG A 73 -2.76 9.24 -27.45
N ARG A 74 -1.48 9.59 -27.51
CA ARG A 74 -0.98 10.96 -27.77
C ARG A 74 -0.46 11.08 -29.19
#